data_AF-A0A411HM75-F1
#
_entry.id   AF-A0A411HM75-F1
#
_cell.length_a   1.000
_cell.length_b   1.000
_cell.length_c   1.000
_cell.angle_alpha   90.00
_cell.angle_beta   90.00
_cell.angle_gamma   90.00
#
_symmetry.space_group_name_H-M   'P 1'
#
loop_
_entity.id
_entity.type
_entity.pdbx_description
1 polymer ?
#
loop_
_entity_poly.entity_id
_entity_poly.type
_entity_poly.pdbx_seq_one_letter_code
_entity_poly.pdbx_strand_id
1 'polypeptide(L)'
;MHRLLWNLLFALSAFTTANAFAESRDCPPVGHLPNYVAEEAPTLRDYQSDSFDINTPADAEAITVAGRYCHTYYKLPDGATPMSPLEVHSNYRAQFAKLGAQSLYLGNAYTYVKLNQDCKEFWIKVYGGDGAIEVTVIEKQAPKQTLLPPSGKDYRLLGHLLNYIAGEPKTRNFDQTEFTSDTASGESTITVAGRTFSLGYALKDGAPAFSDLEIQTNYRNRLKELGALITHTEPRYTYANLE
;
A
#
# COMPACT_ATOMS: atom_id res chain seq x y z
N MET A 1 -8.67 10.78 81.33
CA MET A 1 -8.84 11.97 80.44
C MET A 1 -8.37 11.54 79.05
N HIS A 2 -9.26 10.97 78.23
CA HIS A 2 -10.04 11.64 77.17
C HIS A 2 -9.30 11.71 75.82
N ARG A 3 -9.98 11.17 74.79
CA ARG A 3 -9.84 11.43 73.33
C ARG A 3 -8.78 10.59 72.58
N LEU A 4 -8.98 10.12 71.35
CA LEU A 4 -10.06 10.26 70.37
C LEU A 4 -9.93 9.09 69.36
N LEU A 5 -11.04 8.56 68.88
CA LEU A 5 -11.12 7.67 67.71
C LEU A 5 -10.73 8.43 66.44
N TRP A 6 -9.97 7.79 65.53
CA TRP A 6 -10.03 8.12 64.10
C TRP A 6 -9.98 6.84 63.25
N ASN A 7 -11.15 6.48 62.72
CA ASN A 7 -11.30 5.61 61.57
C ASN A 7 -10.97 6.43 60.32
N LEU A 8 -9.89 6.10 59.61
CA LEU A 8 -9.72 6.51 58.21
C LEU A 8 -10.14 5.34 57.32
N LEU A 9 -11.31 5.48 56.69
CA LEU A 9 -11.70 4.69 55.53
C LEU A 9 -10.99 5.31 54.31
N PHE A 10 -10.04 4.60 53.72
CA PHE A 10 -9.49 4.95 52.40
C PHE A 10 -10.41 4.35 51.34
N ALA A 11 -11.22 5.18 50.68
CA ALA A 11 -11.91 4.81 49.45
C ALA A 11 -10.88 4.81 48.31
N LEU A 12 -10.52 3.61 47.83
CA LEU A 12 -9.66 3.42 46.68
C LEU A 12 -10.49 3.66 45.41
N SER A 13 -10.48 4.89 44.89
CA SER A 13 -11.04 5.18 43.57
C SER A 13 -10.15 4.54 42.50
N ALA A 14 -10.61 3.43 41.93
CA ALA A 14 -9.99 2.83 40.76
C ALA A 14 -10.17 3.77 39.56
N PHE A 15 -9.13 4.52 39.22
CA PHE A 15 -9.02 5.16 37.91
C PHE A 15 -8.79 4.06 36.87
N THR A 16 -9.87 3.59 36.25
CA THR A 16 -9.77 2.91 34.96
C THR A 16 -9.36 3.95 33.93
N THR A 17 -8.07 4.09 33.67
CA THR A 17 -7.57 4.74 32.46
C THR A 17 -7.91 3.82 31.29
N ALA A 18 -9.09 4.02 30.71
CA ALA A 18 -9.35 3.55 29.37
C ALA A 18 -8.31 4.24 28.47
N ASN A 19 -7.29 3.50 28.05
CA ASN A 19 -6.42 3.89 26.94
C ASN A 19 -7.30 3.91 25.69
N ALA A 20 -8.02 5.02 25.50
CA ALA A 20 -8.55 5.40 24.20
C ALA A 20 -7.35 5.87 23.37
N PHE A 21 -6.54 4.92 22.90
CA PHE A 21 -5.82 5.14 21.66
C PHE A 21 -6.91 5.23 20.60
N ALA A 22 -7.35 6.44 20.29
CA ALA A 22 -7.99 6.67 19.01
C ALA A 22 -7.06 6.06 17.97
N GLU A 23 -7.60 5.16 17.15
CA GLU A 23 -6.86 4.57 16.03
C GLU A 23 -6.31 5.74 15.22
N SER A 24 -4.99 5.93 15.25
CA SER A 24 -4.36 7.07 14.61
C SER A 24 -4.70 7.02 13.13
N ARG A 25 -5.23 8.12 12.57
CA ARG A 25 -5.49 8.26 11.13
C ARG A 25 -4.25 8.66 10.33
N ASP A 26 -3.12 8.81 11.03
CA ASP A 26 -1.84 9.11 10.44
C ASP A 26 -1.18 7.86 9.86
N CYS A 27 -0.22 8.07 8.96
CA CYS A 27 0.63 7.00 8.41
C CYS A 27 1.98 6.97 9.14
N PRO A 28 2.21 6.03 10.08
CA PRO A 28 3.49 5.96 10.80
C PRO A 28 4.67 5.77 9.82
N PRO A 29 5.85 6.37 10.10
CA PRO A 29 6.20 7.08 11.33
C PRO A 29 5.87 8.59 11.31
N VAL A 30 5.03 9.05 10.37
CA VAL A 30 4.77 10.46 10.11
C VAL A 30 3.38 10.84 10.61
N GLY A 31 3.28 11.99 11.29
CA GLY A 31 2.00 12.56 11.73
C GLY A 31 1.46 13.62 10.76
N HIS A 32 0.49 14.39 11.23
CA HIS A 32 -0.08 15.53 10.51
C HIS A 32 0.38 16.89 11.07
N LEU A 33 0.17 17.96 10.28
CA LEU A 33 0.37 19.33 10.74
C LEU A 33 -0.83 19.84 11.58
N PRO A 34 -0.64 20.79 12.50
CA PRO A 34 -1.73 21.32 13.31
C PRO A 34 -2.92 21.79 12.48
N ASN A 35 -4.13 21.50 12.96
CA ASN A 35 -5.43 21.82 12.33
C ASN A 35 -5.74 21.09 11.01
N TYR A 36 -4.81 20.32 10.45
CA TYR A 36 -5.10 19.42 9.34
C TYR A 36 -5.63 18.10 9.89
N VAL A 37 -6.83 17.70 9.48
CA VAL A 37 -7.52 16.52 10.00
C VAL A 37 -7.79 15.54 8.87
N ALA A 38 -7.57 14.25 9.12
CA ALA A 38 -7.95 13.19 8.19
C ALA A 38 -9.46 12.94 8.31
N GLU A 39 -10.22 13.17 7.24
CA GLU A 39 -11.67 12.94 7.22
C GLU A 39 -12.02 11.44 7.19
N GLU A 40 -11.18 10.65 6.52
CA GLU A 40 -11.34 9.21 6.32
C GLU A 40 -10.25 8.42 7.05
N ALA A 41 -10.47 7.11 7.19
CA ALA A 41 -9.41 6.20 7.62
C ALA A 41 -8.31 6.12 6.55
N PRO A 42 -7.04 5.91 6.93
CA PRO A 42 -5.97 5.76 5.96
C PRO A 42 -6.24 4.57 5.03
N THR A 43 -5.89 4.72 3.76
CA THR A 43 -5.83 3.61 2.82
C THR A 43 -4.63 2.73 3.15
N LEU A 44 -4.89 1.52 3.64
CA LEU A 44 -3.86 0.54 3.99
C LEU A 44 -3.81 -0.60 2.99
N ARG A 45 -2.60 -1.01 2.59
CA ARG A 45 -2.35 -2.24 1.81
C ARG A 45 -1.14 -2.98 2.37
N ASP A 46 -1.23 -4.31 2.47
CA ASP A 46 -0.12 -5.14 2.94
C ASP A 46 1.05 -5.15 1.96
N TYR A 47 0.76 -5.08 0.67
CA TYR A 47 1.79 -4.97 -0.36
C TYR A 47 1.29 -4.12 -1.53
N GLN A 48 1.84 -2.93 -1.71
CA GLN A 48 1.51 -2.00 -2.80
C GLN A 48 2.78 -1.21 -3.14
N SER A 49 2.86 -0.71 -4.38
CA SER A 49 3.93 0.18 -4.81
C SER A 49 3.45 1.60 -5.06
N ASP A 50 4.39 2.52 -4.95
CA ASP A 50 4.24 3.90 -5.40
C ASP A 50 5.57 4.40 -5.99
N SER A 51 5.47 5.47 -6.77
CA SER A 51 6.60 6.13 -7.42
C SER A 51 7.14 7.25 -6.53
N PHE A 52 8.47 7.34 -6.44
CA PHE A 52 9.19 8.35 -5.69
C PHE A 52 10.16 9.05 -6.62
N ASP A 53 10.05 10.37 -6.70
CA ASP A 53 11.05 11.18 -7.38
C ASP A 53 12.33 11.21 -6.52
N ILE A 54 13.46 11.03 -7.18
CA ILE A 54 14.81 11.14 -6.64
C ILE A 54 15.57 12.26 -7.37
N ASN A 55 16.75 12.59 -6.86
CA ASN A 55 17.62 13.66 -7.36
C ASN A 55 17.00 15.07 -7.18
N THR A 56 17.29 15.99 -8.09
CA THR A 56 16.88 17.39 -7.98
C THR A 56 15.63 17.67 -8.80
N PRO A 57 14.88 18.75 -8.50
CA PRO A 57 13.78 19.18 -9.36
C PRO A 57 14.12 19.41 -10.83
N ALA A 58 15.39 19.68 -11.16
CA ALA A 58 15.84 19.89 -12.53
C ALA A 58 16.19 18.59 -13.27
N ASP A 59 16.35 17.48 -12.55
CA ASP A 59 16.84 16.19 -13.06
C ASP A 59 16.14 15.04 -12.35
N ALA A 60 14.81 15.17 -12.21
CA ALA A 60 14.01 14.23 -11.46
C ALA A 60 13.97 12.88 -12.18
N GLU A 61 14.30 11.82 -11.46
CA GLU A 61 14.10 10.44 -11.89
C GLU A 61 13.09 9.78 -10.95
N ALA A 62 12.21 8.95 -11.50
CA ALA A 62 11.21 8.26 -10.72
C ALA A 62 11.65 6.81 -10.46
N ILE A 63 11.63 6.39 -9.19
CA ILE A 63 11.85 5.00 -8.81
C ILE A 63 10.61 4.42 -8.14
N THR A 64 10.30 3.16 -8.45
CA THR A 64 9.17 2.45 -7.85
C THR A 64 9.62 1.69 -6.61
N VAL A 65 8.91 1.88 -5.50
CA VAL A 65 9.16 1.16 -4.25
C VAL A 65 7.89 0.43 -3.83
N ALA A 66 8.04 -0.80 -3.35
CA ALA A 66 6.93 -1.64 -2.91
C ALA A 66 7.10 -2.08 -1.45
N GLY A 67 5.97 -2.24 -0.76
CA GLY A 67 5.95 -2.69 0.63
C GLY A 67 4.58 -2.46 1.28
N ARG A 68 4.55 -2.42 2.61
CA ARG A 68 3.33 -2.08 3.33
C ARG A 68 3.03 -0.61 3.12
N TYR A 69 1.86 -0.33 2.58
CA TYR A 69 1.47 0.99 2.10
C TYR A 69 0.43 1.60 3.02
N CYS A 70 0.63 2.88 3.31
CA CYS A 70 -0.34 3.73 3.96
C CYS A 70 -0.45 5.04 3.17
N HIS A 71 -1.67 5.46 2.88
CA HIS A 71 -1.93 6.77 2.32
C HIS A 71 -3.05 7.44 3.10
N THR A 72 -2.88 8.72 3.40
CA THR A 72 -3.85 9.52 4.11
C THR A 72 -3.87 10.93 3.55
N TYR A 73 -5.05 11.53 3.63
CA TYR A 73 -5.36 12.83 3.07
C TYR A 73 -5.93 13.70 4.19
N TYR A 74 -5.34 14.88 4.38
CA TYR A 74 -5.72 15.83 5.40
C TYR A 74 -6.26 17.13 4.80
N LYS A 75 -7.32 17.64 5.41
CA LYS A 75 -7.93 18.93 5.10
C LYS A 75 -7.99 19.81 6.33
N LEU A 76 -8.12 21.10 6.06
CA LEU A 76 -8.51 22.05 7.08
C LEU A 76 -10.04 22.07 7.25
N PRO A 77 -10.53 22.39 8.45
CA PRO A 77 -11.93 22.75 8.65
C PRO A 77 -12.34 23.94 7.79
N ASP A 78 -13.64 24.01 7.47
CA ASP A 78 -14.21 25.12 6.71
C ASP A 78 -13.92 26.48 7.38
N GLY A 79 -13.49 27.44 6.57
CA GLY A 79 -13.18 28.81 7.02
C GLY A 79 -11.82 28.97 7.71
N ALA A 80 -11.05 27.90 7.90
CA ALA A 80 -9.67 28.02 8.37
C ALA A 80 -8.75 28.59 7.28
N THR A 81 -7.72 29.35 7.69
CA THR A 81 -6.70 29.86 6.77
C THR A 81 -5.68 28.77 6.47
N PRO A 82 -5.45 28.40 5.19
CA PRO A 82 -4.47 27.38 4.85
C PRO A 82 -3.03 27.86 5.00
N MET A 83 -2.17 26.96 5.46
CA MET A 83 -0.72 27.15 5.34
C MET A 83 -0.35 27.24 3.86
N SER A 84 0.63 28.06 3.53
CA SER A 84 1.18 28.07 2.17
C SER A 84 1.87 26.73 1.85
N PRO A 85 1.96 26.30 0.58
CA PRO A 85 2.75 25.11 0.21
C PRO A 85 4.18 25.14 0.75
N LEU A 86 4.82 26.32 0.73
CA LEU A 86 6.16 26.52 1.30
C LEU A 86 6.19 26.26 2.80
N GLU A 87 5.19 26.73 3.54
CA GLU A 87 5.08 26.51 4.98
C GLU A 87 4.83 25.04 5.32
N VAL A 88 3.92 24.37 4.58
CA VAL A 88 3.67 22.93 4.72
C VAL A 88 4.96 22.14 4.54
N HIS A 89 5.65 22.35 3.43
CA HIS A 89 6.88 21.61 3.14
C HIS A 89 8.03 21.97 4.07
N SER A 90 8.16 23.23 4.50
CA SER A 90 9.17 23.62 5.50
C SER A 90 8.98 22.87 6.82
N ASN A 91 7.74 22.72 7.28
CA ASN A 91 7.44 21.98 8.51
C ASN A 91 7.79 20.49 8.39
N TYR A 92 7.31 19.80 7.35
CA TYR A 92 7.64 18.39 7.14
C TYR A 92 9.14 18.15 6.95
N ARG A 93 9.83 18.98 6.16
CA ARG A 93 11.28 18.87 5.95
C ARG A 93 12.06 19.04 7.25
N ALA A 94 11.66 19.99 8.10
CA ALA A 94 12.28 20.18 9.41
C ALA A 94 12.07 18.95 10.31
N GLN A 95 10.89 18.33 10.28
CA GLN A 95 10.64 17.08 11.01
C GLN A 95 11.48 15.92 10.46
N PHE A 96 11.52 15.73 9.14
CA PHE A 96 12.32 14.69 8.50
C PHE A 96 13.81 14.84 8.78
N ALA A 97 14.33 16.07 8.77
CA ALA A 97 15.71 16.34 9.16
C ALA A 97 16.00 15.95 10.62
N LYS A 98 15.09 16.24 11.56
CA LYS A 98 15.21 15.82 12.97
C LYS A 98 15.19 14.30 13.14
N LEU A 99 14.45 13.59 12.29
CA LEU A 99 14.40 12.13 12.26
C LEU A 99 15.60 11.50 11.53
N GLY A 100 16.51 12.30 10.96
CA GLY A 100 17.65 11.80 10.19
C GLY A 100 17.27 11.17 8.86
N ALA A 101 16.11 11.55 8.29
CA ALA A 101 15.69 11.07 6.98
C ALA A 101 16.62 11.61 5.89
N GLN A 102 16.91 10.76 4.91
CA GLN A 102 17.58 11.15 3.68
C GLN A 102 16.58 11.85 2.76
N SER A 103 16.83 13.12 2.43
CA SER A 103 16.09 13.82 1.37
C SER A 103 16.37 13.17 0.02
N LEU A 104 15.30 12.85 -0.72
CA LEU A 104 15.37 12.28 -2.06
C LEU A 104 15.07 13.32 -3.12
N TYR A 105 13.99 14.08 -2.92
CA TYR A 105 13.53 15.15 -3.80
C TYR A 105 12.79 16.22 -3.00
N LEU A 106 13.09 17.49 -3.25
CA LEU A 106 12.51 18.65 -2.56
C LEU A 106 11.95 19.66 -3.57
N GLY A 107 10.70 19.48 -4.00
CA GLY A 107 10.02 20.37 -4.95
C GLY A 107 9.06 21.36 -4.30
N ASN A 108 8.32 22.13 -5.10
CA ASN A 108 7.37 23.12 -4.56
C ASN A 108 6.06 22.49 -4.06
N ALA A 109 5.64 21.40 -4.69
CA ALA A 109 4.39 20.68 -4.35
C ALA A 109 4.65 19.34 -3.64
N TYR A 110 5.89 18.85 -3.64
CA TYR A 110 6.24 17.55 -3.10
C TYR A 110 7.52 17.56 -2.26
N THR A 111 7.55 16.70 -1.26
CA THR A 111 8.75 16.33 -0.49
C THR A 111 8.82 14.81 -0.43
N TYR A 112 9.90 14.23 -0.96
CA TYR A 112 10.17 12.79 -0.91
C TYR A 112 11.40 12.56 -0.03
N VAL A 113 11.28 11.62 0.92
CA VAL A 113 12.36 11.24 1.82
C VAL A 113 12.41 9.73 2.02
N LYS A 114 13.59 9.22 2.35
CA LYS A 114 13.79 7.87 2.85
C LYS A 114 14.23 7.93 4.31
N LEU A 115 13.57 7.19 5.18
CA LEU A 115 13.88 7.12 6.60
C LEU A 115 14.20 5.68 6.99
N ASN A 116 15.34 5.46 7.65
CA ASN A 116 15.66 4.18 8.26
C ASN A 116 15.42 4.29 9.77
N GLN A 117 14.46 3.53 10.29
CA GLN A 117 14.11 3.54 11.71
C GLN A 117 13.72 2.13 12.15
N ASP A 118 14.13 1.70 13.34
CA ASP A 118 13.75 0.40 13.93
C ASP A 118 14.02 -0.80 12.99
N CYS A 119 15.17 -0.79 12.31
CA CYS A 119 15.58 -1.79 11.30
C CYS A 119 14.65 -1.89 10.07
N LYS A 120 13.81 -0.88 9.85
CA LYS A 120 12.91 -0.77 8.69
C LYS A 120 13.33 0.40 7.80
N GLU A 121 13.10 0.25 6.50
CA GLU A 121 13.29 1.28 5.48
C GLU A 121 11.90 1.83 5.09
N PHE A 122 11.68 3.12 5.32
CA PHE A 122 10.45 3.83 4.99
C PHE A 122 10.69 4.80 3.84
N TRP A 123 9.80 4.80 2.86
CA TRP A 123 9.74 5.77 1.78
C TRP A 123 8.50 6.62 1.95
N ILE A 124 8.72 7.93 2.08
CA ILE A 124 7.67 8.87 2.45
C ILE A 124 7.61 9.94 1.38
N LYS A 125 6.41 10.20 0.86
CA LYS A 125 6.15 11.39 0.04
C LYS A 125 5.01 12.20 0.64
N VAL A 126 5.20 13.51 0.64
CA VAL A 126 4.22 14.49 1.10
C VAL A 126 3.90 15.40 -0.07
N TYR A 127 2.63 15.46 -0.44
CA TYR A 127 2.10 16.52 -1.29
C TYR A 127 1.52 17.64 -0.40
N GLY A 128 1.77 18.89 -0.79
CA GLY A 128 1.20 20.06 -0.12
C GLY A 128 0.74 21.07 -1.16
N GLY A 129 -0.57 21.26 -1.30
CA GLY A 129 -1.16 22.14 -2.29
C GLY A 129 -2.67 22.29 -2.11
N ASP A 130 -3.24 23.38 -2.61
CA ASP A 130 -4.68 23.60 -2.72
C ASP A 130 -5.47 23.42 -1.40
N GLY A 131 -4.86 23.77 -0.26
CA GLY A 131 -5.46 23.65 1.07
C GLY A 131 -5.50 22.23 1.65
N ALA A 132 -4.86 21.26 0.97
CA ALA A 132 -4.79 19.87 1.37
C ALA A 132 -3.35 19.37 1.50
N ILE A 133 -3.21 18.28 2.26
CA ILE A 133 -1.95 17.57 2.45
C ILE A 133 -2.21 16.09 2.23
N GLU A 134 -1.40 15.47 1.38
CA GLU A 134 -1.38 14.01 1.24
C GLU A 134 -0.07 13.46 1.78
N VAL A 135 -0.15 12.37 2.52
CA VAL A 135 1.01 11.64 3.01
C VAL A 135 0.89 10.20 2.55
N THR A 136 1.87 9.75 1.78
CA THR A 136 2.06 8.33 1.45
C THR A 136 3.31 7.82 2.14
N VAL A 137 3.21 6.66 2.78
CA VAL A 137 4.32 5.93 3.39
C VAL A 137 4.36 4.50 2.87
N ILE A 138 5.55 4.05 2.48
CA ILE A 138 5.85 2.64 2.20
C ILE A 138 6.89 2.15 3.20
N GLU A 139 6.50 1.21 4.07
CA GLU A 139 7.46 0.35 4.79
C GLU A 139 7.92 -0.73 3.83
N LYS A 140 9.13 -0.58 3.29
CA LYS A 140 9.67 -1.48 2.27
C LYS A 140 9.84 -2.88 2.84
N GLN A 141 9.24 -3.86 2.17
CA GLN A 141 9.30 -5.27 2.54
C GLN A 141 9.22 -6.16 1.30
N ALA A 142 9.63 -7.41 1.42
CA ALA A 142 9.41 -8.41 0.38
C ALA A 142 7.91 -8.80 0.31
N PRO A 143 7.40 -9.25 -0.85
CA PRO A 143 6.04 -9.75 -0.96
C PRO A 143 5.88 -11.04 -0.15
N LYS A 144 4.69 -11.23 0.42
CA LYS A 144 4.30 -12.49 1.06
C LYS A 144 3.60 -13.39 0.06
N GLN A 145 4.05 -14.63 -0.08
CA GLN A 145 3.36 -15.63 -0.89
C GLN A 145 2.12 -16.14 -0.12
N THR A 146 0.93 -15.84 -0.62
CA THR A 146 -0.38 -16.16 -0.04
C THR A 146 -1.30 -16.92 -1.00
N LEU A 147 -0.84 -17.18 -2.23
CA LEU A 147 -1.57 -18.03 -3.18
C LEU A 147 -1.72 -19.46 -2.63
N LEU A 148 -2.95 -19.96 -2.60
CA LEU A 148 -3.26 -21.31 -2.15
C LEU A 148 -3.01 -22.33 -3.29
N PRO A 149 -2.76 -23.61 -2.95
CA PRO A 149 -2.79 -24.68 -3.94
C PRO A 149 -4.15 -24.73 -4.67
N PRO A 150 -4.18 -25.18 -5.94
CA PRO A 150 -5.41 -25.28 -6.70
C PRO A 150 -6.41 -26.24 -6.04
N SER A 151 -7.66 -25.82 -5.97
CA SER A 151 -8.75 -26.59 -5.39
C SER A 151 -10.09 -26.27 -6.05
N GLY A 152 -11.06 -27.18 -5.97
CA GLY A 152 -12.41 -26.96 -6.49
C GLY A 152 -12.43 -26.60 -7.98
N LYS A 153 -12.80 -25.35 -8.28
CA LYS A 153 -12.98 -24.83 -9.66
C LYS A 153 -11.73 -24.18 -10.24
N ASP A 154 -10.64 -24.09 -9.46
CA ASP A 154 -9.39 -23.50 -9.91
C ASP A 154 -8.83 -24.20 -11.15
N TYR A 155 -8.00 -23.48 -11.91
CA TYR A 155 -7.19 -24.15 -12.92
C TYR A 155 -6.16 -25.05 -12.24
N ARG A 156 -5.95 -26.26 -12.76
CA ARG A 156 -5.12 -27.31 -12.14
C ARG A 156 -3.69 -26.90 -11.72
N LEU A 157 -3.16 -25.80 -12.27
CA LEU A 157 -1.81 -25.29 -11.99
C LEU A 157 -1.80 -24.05 -11.09
N LEU A 158 -2.90 -23.31 -11.05
CA LEU A 158 -3.00 -22.01 -10.42
C LEU A 158 -4.22 -21.99 -9.51
N GLY A 159 -3.97 -21.98 -8.20
CA GLY A 159 -5.04 -21.77 -7.22
C GLY A 159 -5.43 -20.31 -7.11
N HIS A 160 -6.06 -19.97 -5.98
CA HIS A 160 -6.56 -18.64 -5.70
C HIS A 160 -5.98 -18.05 -4.42
N LEU A 161 -6.19 -16.75 -4.23
CA LEU A 161 -5.77 -16.02 -3.03
C LEU A 161 -6.77 -16.22 -1.90
N LEU A 162 -6.28 -16.23 -0.65
CA LEU A 162 -7.07 -16.60 0.55
C LEU A 162 -8.43 -15.89 0.68
N ASN A 163 -8.53 -14.63 0.25
CA ASN A 163 -9.75 -13.81 0.37
C ASN A 163 -10.70 -13.93 -0.82
N TYR A 164 -10.38 -14.79 -1.79
CA TYR A 164 -11.12 -14.90 -3.04
C TYR A 164 -11.76 -16.28 -3.20
N ILE A 165 -12.82 -16.36 -4.00
CA ILE A 165 -13.52 -17.59 -4.37
C ILE A 165 -13.55 -17.69 -5.89
N ALA A 166 -13.28 -18.89 -6.40
CA ALA A 166 -13.41 -19.23 -7.81
C ALA A 166 -14.88 -19.19 -8.28
N GLY A 167 -15.15 -18.45 -9.36
CA GLY A 167 -16.41 -18.49 -10.09
C GLY A 167 -16.59 -19.77 -10.90
N GLU A 168 -17.56 -19.78 -11.82
CA GLU A 168 -17.70 -20.89 -12.78
C GLU A 168 -16.68 -20.75 -13.92
N PRO A 169 -15.90 -21.81 -14.23
CA PRO A 169 -14.97 -21.76 -15.35
C PRO A 169 -15.72 -21.79 -16.68
N LYS A 170 -15.27 -20.97 -17.62
CA LYS A 170 -15.69 -21.00 -19.02
C LYS A 170 -14.64 -21.77 -19.81
N THR A 171 -15.04 -22.88 -20.44
CA THR A 171 -14.14 -23.73 -21.23
C THR A 171 -14.62 -23.91 -22.65
N ARG A 172 -13.71 -23.88 -23.63
CA ARG A 172 -13.99 -24.25 -25.03
C ARG A 172 -12.97 -25.28 -25.49
N ASN A 173 -13.42 -26.30 -26.21
CA ASN A 173 -12.55 -27.38 -26.71
C ASN A 173 -11.49 -26.88 -27.70
N PHE A 174 -11.86 -25.89 -28.52
CA PHE A 174 -10.97 -25.25 -29.46
C PHE A 174 -11.48 -23.83 -29.74
N ASP A 175 -10.61 -22.85 -29.52
CA ASP A 175 -10.85 -21.43 -29.73
C ASP A 175 -9.50 -20.71 -29.83
N GLN A 176 -9.49 -19.39 -29.97
CA GLN A 176 -8.27 -18.58 -29.92
C GLN A 176 -8.38 -17.43 -28.93
N THR A 177 -7.24 -17.02 -28.38
CA THR A 177 -7.14 -15.82 -27.54
C THR A 177 -5.82 -15.11 -27.78
N GLU A 178 -5.78 -13.83 -27.44
CA GLU A 178 -4.64 -12.95 -27.67
C GLU A 178 -3.85 -12.74 -26.38
N PHE A 179 -2.53 -12.80 -26.49
CA PHE A 179 -1.59 -12.54 -25.41
C PHE A 179 -0.63 -11.43 -25.80
N THR A 180 -0.28 -10.55 -24.87
CA THR A 180 0.78 -9.56 -25.07
C THR A 180 2.14 -10.19 -24.75
N SER A 181 3.15 -9.88 -25.57
CA SER A 181 4.54 -10.26 -25.35
C SER A 181 5.48 -9.10 -25.68
N ASP A 182 6.46 -8.88 -24.83
CA ASP A 182 7.54 -7.94 -25.07
C ASP A 182 8.50 -8.47 -26.14
N THR A 183 8.92 -7.59 -27.05
CA THR A 183 9.90 -7.86 -28.11
C THR A 183 10.95 -6.76 -28.15
N ALA A 184 12.03 -6.97 -28.89
CA ALA A 184 13.06 -5.94 -29.08
C ALA A 184 12.52 -4.64 -29.72
N SER A 185 11.41 -4.71 -30.45
CA SER A 185 10.75 -3.57 -31.09
C SER A 185 9.57 -2.99 -30.28
N GLY A 186 9.36 -3.47 -29.05
CA GLY A 186 8.22 -3.11 -28.20
C GLY A 186 7.23 -4.26 -28.03
N GLU A 187 5.99 -3.92 -27.65
CA GLU A 187 4.94 -4.92 -27.41
C GLU A 187 4.43 -5.55 -28.71
N SER A 188 4.05 -6.82 -28.63
CA SER A 188 3.44 -7.56 -29.72
C SER A 188 2.26 -8.39 -29.20
N THR A 189 1.24 -8.55 -30.06
CA THR A 189 0.11 -9.45 -29.79
C THR A 189 0.34 -10.79 -30.45
N ILE A 190 0.20 -11.86 -29.68
CA ILE A 190 0.29 -13.24 -30.14
C ILE A 190 -1.08 -13.88 -30.02
N THR A 191 -1.65 -14.33 -31.13
CA THR A 191 -2.87 -15.14 -31.12
C THR A 191 -2.51 -16.62 -30.95
N VAL A 192 -3.05 -17.24 -29.91
CA VAL A 192 -2.83 -18.67 -29.61
C VAL A 192 -4.16 -19.41 -29.75
N ALA A 193 -4.17 -20.45 -30.58
CA ALA A 193 -5.33 -21.33 -30.76
C ALA A 193 -5.17 -22.63 -29.96
N GLY A 194 -6.24 -23.07 -29.32
CA GLY A 194 -6.25 -24.29 -28.52
C GLY A 194 -7.46 -24.38 -27.61
N ARG A 195 -7.40 -25.30 -26.63
CA ARG A 195 -8.43 -25.40 -25.60
C ARG A 195 -8.32 -24.22 -24.64
N THR A 196 -9.40 -23.50 -24.42
CA THR A 196 -9.41 -22.35 -23.49
C THR A 196 -10.03 -22.71 -22.15
N PHE A 197 -9.48 -22.13 -21.09
CA PHE A 197 -10.01 -22.17 -19.73
C PHE A 197 -9.92 -20.75 -19.17
N SER A 198 -11.06 -20.15 -18.85
CA SER A 198 -11.13 -18.81 -18.26
C SER A 198 -11.92 -18.87 -16.96
N LEU A 199 -11.39 -18.28 -15.91
CA LEU A 199 -11.98 -18.28 -14.58
C LEU A 199 -11.81 -16.90 -13.95
N GLY A 200 -12.91 -16.36 -13.42
CA GLY A 200 -12.89 -15.16 -12.60
C GLY A 200 -12.87 -15.53 -11.11
N TYR A 201 -12.18 -14.71 -10.31
CA TYR A 201 -12.20 -14.81 -8.85
C TYR A 201 -12.95 -13.62 -8.27
N ALA A 202 -13.85 -13.88 -7.32
CA ALA A 202 -14.58 -12.84 -6.60
C ALA A 202 -14.06 -12.72 -5.17
N LEU A 203 -14.03 -11.50 -4.64
CA LEU A 203 -13.70 -11.25 -3.23
C LEU A 203 -14.80 -11.85 -2.35
N LYS A 204 -14.42 -12.49 -1.25
CA LYS A 204 -15.34 -12.96 -0.21
C LYS A 204 -16.04 -11.77 0.45
N ASP A 205 -17.32 -11.92 0.78
CA ASP A 205 -18.09 -10.88 1.48
C ASP A 205 -17.39 -10.46 2.77
N GLY A 206 -17.16 -9.15 2.90
CA GLY A 206 -16.48 -8.54 4.06
C GLY A 206 -14.98 -8.79 4.17
N ALA A 207 -14.36 -9.55 3.25
CA ALA A 207 -12.92 -9.74 3.26
C ALA A 207 -12.19 -8.50 2.71
N PRO A 208 -10.98 -8.19 3.22
CA PRO A 208 -10.18 -7.11 2.65
C PRO A 208 -9.66 -7.50 1.27
N ALA A 209 -9.80 -6.59 0.31
CA ALA A 209 -9.23 -6.74 -1.03
C ALA A 209 -7.71 -6.61 -0.99
N PHE A 210 -7.02 -7.51 -1.68
CA PHE A 210 -5.59 -7.35 -1.97
C PHE A 210 -5.38 -6.28 -3.04
N SER A 211 -4.20 -5.67 -3.04
CA SER A 211 -3.85 -4.75 -4.13
C SER A 211 -3.63 -5.51 -5.43
N ASP A 212 -3.73 -4.81 -6.57
CA ASP A 212 -3.40 -5.41 -7.86
C ASP A 212 -1.93 -5.90 -7.88
N LEU A 213 -1.00 -5.15 -7.26
CA LEU A 213 0.41 -5.57 -7.17
C LEU A 213 0.56 -6.86 -6.36
N GLU A 214 -0.12 -6.98 -5.22
CA GLU A 214 -0.09 -8.17 -4.38
C GLU A 214 -0.65 -9.40 -5.11
N ILE A 215 -1.78 -9.21 -5.80
CA ILE A 215 -2.42 -10.25 -6.62
C ILE A 215 -1.46 -10.71 -7.72
N GLN A 216 -0.97 -9.77 -8.55
CA GLN A 216 -0.10 -10.10 -9.67
C GLN A 216 1.23 -10.71 -9.20
N THR A 217 1.82 -10.21 -8.10
CA THR A 217 3.08 -10.74 -7.56
C THR A 217 2.92 -12.20 -7.13
N ASN A 218 1.82 -12.54 -6.47
CA ASN A 218 1.53 -13.91 -6.05
C ASN A 218 1.40 -14.89 -7.23
N TYR A 219 0.67 -14.49 -8.28
CA TYR A 219 0.55 -15.31 -9.48
C TYR A 219 1.85 -15.39 -10.28
N ARG A 220 2.60 -14.29 -10.42
CA ARG A 220 3.92 -14.26 -11.09
C ARG A 220 4.92 -15.17 -10.41
N ASN A 221 4.98 -15.15 -9.07
CA ASN A 221 5.85 -16.06 -8.32
C ASN A 221 5.48 -17.52 -8.59
N ARG A 222 4.18 -17.84 -8.55
CA ARG A 222 3.73 -19.21 -8.84
C ARG A 222 4.03 -19.65 -10.27
N LEU A 223 3.84 -18.78 -11.25
CA LEU A 223 4.18 -19.05 -12.65
C LEU A 223 5.68 -19.32 -12.80
N LYS A 224 6.54 -18.52 -12.16
CA LYS A 224 7.99 -18.75 -12.15
C LYS A 224 8.38 -20.08 -11.49
N GLU A 225 7.75 -20.45 -10.37
CA GLU A 225 7.97 -21.76 -9.73
C GLU A 225 7.59 -22.93 -10.63
N LEU A 226 6.57 -22.76 -11.48
CA LEU A 226 6.15 -23.75 -12.46
C LEU A 226 7.09 -23.82 -13.68
N GLY A 227 8.07 -22.91 -13.79
CA GLY A 227 8.96 -22.81 -14.95
C GLY A 227 8.37 -22.01 -16.11
N ALA A 228 7.30 -21.24 -15.89
CA ALA A 228 6.72 -20.40 -16.93
C ALA A 228 7.63 -19.22 -17.28
N LEU A 229 7.75 -18.92 -18.56
CA LEU A 229 8.33 -17.69 -19.08
C LEU A 229 7.28 -16.58 -19.00
N ILE A 230 7.53 -15.57 -18.17
CA ILE A 230 6.71 -14.34 -18.17
C ILE A 230 7.06 -13.53 -19.41
N THR A 231 6.08 -13.30 -20.28
CA THR A 231 6.27 -12.64 -21.58
C THR A 231 5.93 -11.17 -21.57
N HIS A 232 5.05 -10.73 -20.66
CA HIS A 232 4.67 -9.33 -20.48
C HIS A 232 4.02 -9.11 -19.10
N THR A 233 4.19 -7.92 -18.54
CA THR A 233 3.60 -7.54 -17.25
C THR A 233 3.07 -6.11 -17.24
N GLU A 234 1.83 -5.96 -16.79
CA GLU A 234 1.19 -4.67 -16.51
C GLU A 234 0.74 -4.62 -15.04
N PRO A 235 0.25 -3.47 -14.52
CA PRO A 235 -0.28 -3.43 -13.16
C PRO A 235 -1.38 -4.46 -12.87
N ARG A 236 -2.22 -4.80 -13.86
CA ARG A 236 -3.38 -5.70 -13.69
C ARG A 236 -3.31 -7.00 -14.48
N TYR A 237 -2.28 -7.17 -15.30
CA TYR A 237 -2.13 -8.33 -16.17
C TYR A 237 -0.74 -8.95 -16.07
N THR A 238 -0.70 -10.26 -16.28
CA THR A 238 0.52 -11.05 -16.43
C THR A 238 0.28 -12.03 -17.56
N TYR A 239 1.12 -11.97 -18.58
CA TYR A 239 1.12 -12.90 -19.69
C TYR A 239 2.33 -13.82 -19.53
N ALA A 240 2.11 -15.12 -19.70
CA ALA A 240 3.14 -16.12 -19.51
C ALA A 240 2.92 -17.32 -20.42
N ASN A 241 4.02 -17.91 -20.88
CA ASN A 241 4.06 -19.18 -21.57
C ASN A 241 4.62 -20.25 -20.63
N LEU A 242 4.01 -21.43 -20.61
CA LEU A 242 4.49 -22.60 -19.87
C LEU A 242 4.63 -23.77 -20.86
N GLU A 243 5.86 -24.21 -21.08
CA GLU A 243 6.23 -25.31 -21.99
C GLU A 243 6.23 -26.68 -21.30
#